data_AF-Q5GMQ0-F1
#
_entry.id   AF-Q5GMQ0-F1
#
_cell.length_a   1.000
_cell.length_b   1.000
_cell.length_c   1.000
_cell.angle_alpha   90.00
_cell.angle_beta   90.00
_cell.angle_gamma   90.00
#
_symmetry.space_group_name_H-M   'P 1'
#
loop_
_entity.id
_entity.type
_entity.pdbx_description
1 polymer ?
#
loop_
_entity_poly.entity_id
_entity_poly.type
_entity_poly.pdbx_seq_one_letter_code
_entity_poly.pdbx_strand_id
1 'polypeptide(L)' 'LCALKDRFQKQKYLSLQQMQELSSILNLSYKQVKTWFQNQRMKCKRWQKNQWLKTSNGVIQKGSA' A
#
# COMPACT_ATOMS: atom_id res chain seq x y z
N LEU A 1 -6.82 12.68 -6.62
CA LEU A 1 -5.88 11.79 -5.88
C LEU A 1 -6.28 11.50 -4.43
N CYS A 2 -6.94 12.43 -3.70
CA CYS A 2 -7.41 12.16 -2.32
C CYS A 2 -8.44 11.03 -2.22
N ALA A 3 -9.37 10.92 -3.17
CA ALA A 3 -10.38 9.86 -3.18
C ALA A 3 -9.79 8.44 -3.27
N LEU A 4 -8.69 8.24 -4.02
CA LEU A 4 -7.99 6.95 -4.08
C LEU A 4 -7.34 6.60 -2.74
N LYS A 5 -6.73 7.58 -2.06
CA LYS A 5 -6.12 7.40 -0.74
C LYS A 5 -7.16 7.10 0.33
N ASP A 6 -8.26 7.84 0.35
CA ASP A 6 -9.37 7.62 1.29
C ASP A 6 -10.00 6.24 1.09
N ARG A 7 -10.31 5.87 -0.16
CA ARG A 7 -10.84 4.55 -0.48
C ARG A 7 -9.86 3.43 -0.12
N PHE A 8 -8.56 3.63 -0.33
CA PHE A 8 -7.52 2.68 0.05
C PHE A 8 -7.34 2.55 1.57
N GLN A 9 -7.62 3.60 2.36
CA GLN A 9 -7.63 3.50 3.81
C GLN A 9 -8.79 2.62 4.30
N LYS A 10 -9.97 2.79 3.70
CA LYS A 10 -11.18 1.99 4.02
C LYS A 10 -11.07 0.55 3.52
N GLN A 11 -10.52 0.34 2.31
CA GLN A 11 -10.47 -0.97 1.68
C GLN A 11 -9.17 -1.14 0.85
N LYS A 12 -8.29 -2.03 1.32
CA LYS A 12 -6.96 -2.27 0.69
C LYS A 12 -7.03 -3.09 -0.61
N TYR A 13 -8.12 -3.82 -0.82
CA TYR A 13 -8.34 -4.72 -1.95
C TYR A 13 -9.72 -4.45 -2.52
N LEU A 14 -9.78 -3.96 -3.76
CA LEU A 14 -11.04 -3.78 -4.48
C LEU A 14 -11.29 -4.97 -5.40
N SER A 15 -12.56 -5.33 -5.61
CA SER A 15 -12.96 -6.25 -6.66
C SER A 15 -12.86 -5.60 -8.04
N LEU A 16 -12.94 -6.40 -9.12
CA LEU A 16 -12.94 -5.91 -10.50
C LEU A 16 -14.01 -4.82 -10.70
N GLN A 17 -15.25 -5.11 -10.27
CA GLN A 17 -16.39 -4.22 -10.39
C GLN A 17 -16.16 -2.90 -9.63
N GLN A 18 -15.65 -2.97 -8.40
CA GLN A 18 -15.34 -1.79 -7.60
C GLN A 18 -14.23 -0.93 -8.23
N MET A 19 -13.25 -1.54 -8.91
CA MET A 19 -12.21 -0.80 -9.63
C MET A 19 -12.77 -0.08 -10.87
N GLN A 20 -13.71 -0.69 -11.60
CA GLN A 20 -14.37 -0.09 -12.76
C GLN A 20 -15.29 1.07 -12.37
N GLU A 21 -16.03 0.91 -11.27
CA GLU A 21 -16.87 1.97 -10.72
C GLU A 21 -16.01 3.15 -10.27
N LEU A 22 -14.93 2.88 -9.54
CA LEU A 22 -13.99 3.92 -9.10
C LEU A 22 -13.27 4.59 -10.28
N SER A 23 -12.97 3.85 -11.35
CA SER A 23 -12.36 4.43 -12.55
C SER A 23 -13.33 5.38 -13.26
N SER A 24 -14.61 5.03 -13.30
CA SER A 24 -15.67 5.87 -13.86
C SER A 24 -15.88 7.14 -13.04
N ILE A 25 -15.94 7.03 -11.70
CA ILE A 25 -16.10 8.19 -10.79
C ILE A 25 -14.91 9.17 -10.91
N LEU A 26 -13.69 8.65 -11.07
CA LEU A 26 -12.48 9.45 -11.09
C LEU A 26 -12.04 9.87 -12.50
N ASN A 27 -12.79 9.52 -13.54
CA ASN A 27 -12.40 9.67 -14.95
C ASN A 27 -10.97 9.16 -15.22
N LEU A 28 -10.65 8.00 -14.65
CA LEU A 28 -9.40 7.27 -14.87
C LEU A 28 -9.69 5.97 -15.61
N SER A 29 -8.66 5.40 -16.23
CA SER A 29 -8.76 4.04 -16.74
C SER A 29 -8.71 3.01 -15.61
N TYR A 30 -9.40 1.89 -15.79
CA TYR A 30 -9.30 0.72 -14.91
C TYR A 30 -7.84 0.32 -14.66
N LYS A 31 -6.98 0.35 -15.69
CA LYS A 31 -5.55 0.05 -15.58
C LYS A 31 -4.83 0.99 -14.61
N GLN A 32 -5.11 2.30 -14.68
CA GLN A 32 -4.52 3.28 -13.74
C GLN A 32 -4.96 3.02 -12.30
N VAL A 33 -6.24 2.74 -12.07
CA VAL A 33 -6.74 2.39 -10.73
C VAL A 33 -6.09 1.12 -10.21
N LYS A 34 -6.03 0.06 -11.05
CA LYS A 34 -5.39 -1.22 -10.71
C LYS A 34 -3.92 -1.05 -10.33
N THR A 35 -3.14 -0.36 -11.18
CA THR A 35 -1.71 -0.11 -10.95
C THR A 35 -1.50 0.73 -9.69
N TRP A 36 -2.34 1.74 -9.46
CA TRP A 36 -2.25 2.57 -8.26
C TRP A 36 -2.47 1.73 -6.99
N PHE A 37 -3.50 0.88 -6.94
CA PHE A 37 -3.76 -0.02 -5.80
C PHE A 37 -2.66 -1.06 -5.60
N GLN A 38 -2.05 -1.57 -6.68
CA GLN A 38 -0.87 -2.44 -6.60
C GLN A 38 0.33 -1.69 -5.98
N ASN A 39 0.64 -0.50 -6.47
CA ASN A 39 1.75 0.31 -5.97
C ASN A 39 1.57 0.70 -4.49
N GLN A 40 0.35 1.02 -4.05
CA GLN A 40 0.11 1.31 -2.63
C GLN A 40 0.32 0.09 -1.73
N ARG A 41 -0.12 -1.10 -2.14
CA ARG A 41 0.11 -2.34 -1.38
C ARG A 41 1.60 -2.67 -1.31
N MET A 42 2.33 -2.50 -2.42
CA MET A 42 3.78 -2.70 -2.43
C MET A 42 4.50 -1.69 -1.52
N LYS A 43 4.04 -0.44 -1.47
CA LYS A 43 4.56 0.57 -0.53
C LYS A 43 4.34 0.16 0.93
N CYS A 44 3.16 -0.35 1.28
CA CYS A 44 2.88 -0.88 2.62
C CYS A 44 3.77 -2.09 2.96
N LYS A 45 3.92 -3.04 2.03
CA LYS A 45 4.78 -4.22 2.21
C LYS A 45 6.25 -3.83 2.38
N ARG A 46 6.73 -2.86 1.58
CA ARG A 46 8.11 -2.34 1.69
C ARG A 46 8.34 -1.62 3.01
N TRP A 47 7.35 -0.88 3.50
CA TRP A 47 7.41 -0.27 4.83
C TRP A 47 7.46 -1.32 5.95
N GLN A 48 6.67 -2.39 5.89
CA GLN A 48 6.76 -3.48 6.86
C GLN A 48 8.12 -4.21 6.81
N LYS A 49 8.65 -4.47 5.61
CA LYS A 49 9.97 -5.12 5.47
C LYS A 49 11.10 -4.22 5.96
N ASN A 50 11.05 -2.92 5.67
CA ASN A 50 12.05 -1.96 6.15
C ASN A 50 11.93 -1.68 7.65
N GLN A 51 10.72 -1.69 8.20
CA GLN A 51 10.51 -1.66 9.65
C GLN A 51 11.10 -2.93 10.27
N TRP A 52 10.80 -4.11 9.76
CA TRP A 52 11.36 -5.37 10.26
C TRP A 52 12.90 -5.41 10.20
N LEU A 53 13.52 -4.94 9.12
CA LEU A 53 14.98 -4.82 9.01
C LEU A 53 15.58 -3.75 9.95
N LYS A 54 14.85 -2.67 10.24
CA LYS A 54 15.27 -1.66 11.21
C LYS A 54 15.11 -2.13 12.65
N THR A 55 14.08 -2.92 12.95
CA THR A 55 13.86 -3.49 14.28
C THR A 55 14.79 -4.68 14.54
N SER A 56 15.15 -5.48 13.52
CA SER A 56 16.10 -6.60 13.70
C SER A 56 17.55 -6.12 13.84
N ASN A 57 17.93 -4.99 13.24
CA ASN A 57 19.27 -4.43 13.38
C ASN A 57 19.46 -3.60 14.66
N GLY A 58 18.44 -3.45 15.51
CA GLY A 58 18.50 -2.76 16.79
C GLY A 58 18.73 -3.67 18.01
N VAL A 59 18.75 -5.00 17.83
CA VAL A 59 18.98 -6.00 18.90
C VAL A 59 20.30 -6.75 18.66
N ILE A 60 21.39 -6.05 18.32
CA ILE A 60 22.75 -6.58 18.50
C ILE A 60 23.63 -5.42 18.94
N GLN A 61 23.49 -5.00 20.19
CA GLN A 61 24.54 -4.33 20.96
C GLN A 61 24.09 -4.22 22.42
N LYS A 62 24.46 -5.23 23.23
CA LYS A 62 25.05 -5.09 24.57
C LYS A 62 25.18 -6.48 25.21
N GLY A 63 26.37 -6.75 25.75
CA GLY A 63 26.77 -8.01 26.40
C GLY A 63 28.20 -8.34 25.96
N SER A 64 29.24 -7.63 26.43
CA SER A 64 29.81 -7.54 27.78
C SER A 64 31.05 -8.42 27.89
N ALA A 65 32.14 -7.78 28.35
CA ALA A 65 33.42 -8.31 28.82
C ALA A 65 34.35 -8.97 27.79
#